data_AF-A0A941BI20-F1
#
_entry.id   AF-A0A941BI20-F1
#
_cell.length_a   1.000
_cell.length_b   1.000
_cell.length_c   1.000
_cell.angle_alpha   90.00
_cell.angle_beta   90.00
_cell.angle_gamma   90.00
#
_symmetry.space_group_name_H-M   'P 1'
#
loop_
_entity.id
_entity.type
_entity.pdbx_description
1 polymer ?
#
loop_
_entity_poly.entity_id
_entity_poly.type
_entity_poly.pdbx_seq_one_letter_code
_entity_poly.pdbx_strand_id
1 'polypeptide(L)'
;MKSCPRCKKVKPRAAFASNKAMRDGLQVYCRECVAAYHQARQVAKGRNVRPRVDVPAGHKYCRTCHKAKPHSEWTRNSSASDGLATLCKSCKAKKGRAGHLKRHYGMTEAERDEMVASQKGLCVICLKAPAVHVDHCHETGRVRGVLCFNCNSAIGKLGDDPDAVRRAAAYLEGSSWKPTLVAPGVYQLPS
;
A
#
# COMPACT_ATOMS: atom_id res chain seq x y z
N MET A 1 40.89 30.56 2.41
CA MET A 1 39.95 30.07 3.46
C MET A 1 38.84 31.11 3.66
N LYS A 2 37.69 30.73 4.24
CA LYS A 2 36.61 31.66 4.63
C LYS A 2 35.95 31.16 5.93
N SER A 3 35.61 32.07 6.85
CA SER A 3 34.91 31.74 8.09
C SER A 3 33.40 31.77 7.89
N CYS A 4 32.70 30.75 8.42
CA CYS A 4 31.24 30.72 8.45
C CYS A 4 30.73 31.29 9.78
N PRO A 5 30.01 32.42 9.81
CA PRO A 5 29.53 33.02 11.07
C PRO A 5 28.57 32.12 11.86
N ARG A 6 27.86 31.22 11.17
CA ARG A 6 26.84 30.36 11.80
C ARG A 6 27.42 29.17 12.57
N CYS A 7 28.39 28.46 11.99
CA CYS A 7 29.05 27.34 12.68
C CYS A 7 30.41 27.70 13.26
N LYS A 8 30.85 28.95 13.07
CA LYS A 8 32.12 29.53 13.56
C LYS A 8 33.38 28.79 13.11
N LYS A 9 33.30 27.93 12.09
CA LYS A 9 34.43 27.18 11.53
C LYS A 9 35.02 27.90 10.32
N VAL A 10 36.34 27.91 10.23
CA VAL A 10 37.10 28.31 9.03
C VAL A 10 37.14 27.14 8.07
N LYS A 11 36.65 27.32 6.84
CA LYS A 11 36.57 26.26 5.83
C LYS A 11 37.20 26.69 4.49
N PRO A 12 37.55 25.75 3.60
CA PRO A 12 37.95 26.06 2.23
C PRO A 12 36.87 26.85 1.48
N ARG A 13 37.27 27.67 0.50
CA ARG A 13 36.32 28.46 -0.31
C ARG A 13 35.26 27.59 -1.01
N ALA A 14 35.62 26.36 -1.39
CA ALA A 14 34.71 25.37 -1.98
C ALA A 14 33.54 24.96 -1.06
N ALA A 15 33.68 25.13 0.26
CA ALA A 15 32.61 24.84 1.22
C ALA A 15 31.49 25.90 1.22
N PHE A 16 31.62 26.95 0.42
CA PHE A 16 30.64 28.02 0.25
C PHE A 16 30.10 27.98 -1.20
N ALA A 17 28.82 28.28 -1.39
CA ALA A 17 28.26 28.41 -2.73
C ALA A 17 28.58 29.79 -3.31
N SER A 18 28.60 29.92 -4.64
CA SER A 18 28.81 31.21 -5.31
C SER A 18 27.63 32.15 -5.08
N ASN A 19 27.92 33.43 -4.89
CA ASN A 19 26.94 34.50 -4.84
C ASN A 19 27.56 35.80 -5.37
N LYS A 20 27.16 36.19 -6.58
CA LYS A 20 27.70 37.36 -7.29
C LYS A 20 27.40 38.70 -6.59
N ALA A 21 26.39 38.75 -5.72
CA ALA A 21 26.06 39.95 -4.96
C ALA A 21 27.05 40.23 -3.80
N MET A 22 27.89 39.25 -3.42
CA MET A 22 28.86 39.40 -2.34
C MET A 22 30.21 39.86 -2.90
N ARG A 23 30.92 40.72 -2.15
CA ARG A 23 32.24 41.25 -2.54
C ARG A 23 33.25 40.16 -2.90
N ASP A 24 33.23 39.03 -2.20
CA ASP A 24 34.16 37.92 -2.44
C ASP A 24 33.61 36.80 -3.35
N GLY A 25 32.42 37.04 -3.95
CA GLY A 25 31.73 36.13 -4.85
C GLY A 25 31.14 34.88 -4.19
N LEU A 26 31.14 34.78 -2.85
CA LEU A 26 30.72 33.60 -2.11
C LEU A 26 29.67 33.92 -1.05
N GLN A 27 28.73 33.01 -0.82
CA GLN A 27 27.76 33.12 0.27
C GLN A 27 28.43 33.29 1.64
N VAL A 28 27.72 33.95 2.56
CA VAL A 28 28.19 34.20 3.95
C VAL A 28 28.29 32.90 4.74
N TYR A 29 27.31 32.02 4.60
CA TYR A 29 27.25 30.74 5.32
C TYR A 29 27.78 29.59 4.47
N CYS A 30 28.39 28.59 5.12
CA CYS A 30 28.81 27.38 4.42
C CYS A 30 27.61 26.57 3.90
N ARG A 31 27.84 25.75 2.87
CA ARG A 31 26.81 24.90 2.22
C ARG A 31 26.05 24.02 3.21
N GLU A 32 26.73 23.49 4.24
CA GLU A 32 26.11 22.72 5.32
C GLU A 32 25.08 23.55 6.10
N CYS A 33 25.48 24.72 6.57
CA CYS A 33 24.62 25.63 7.33
C CYS A 33 23.43 26.15 6.51
N VAL A 34 23.67 26.51 5.24
CA VAL A 34 22.61 26.94 4.31
C VAL A 34 21.60 25.82 4.10
N ALA A 35 22.07 24.60 3.86
CA ALA A 35 21.16 23.49 3.64
C ALA A 35 20.41 23.05 4.89
N ALA A 36 21.04 23.07 6.07
CA ALA A 36 20.35 22.83 7.35
C ALA A 36 19.23 23.86 7.58
N TYR A 37 19.51 25.14 7.30
CA TYR A 37 18.50 26.20 7.33
C TYR A 37 17.34 25.95 6.39
N HIS A 38 17.63 25.65 5.12
CA HIS A 38 16.58 25.36 4.14
C HIS A 38 15.74 24.14 4.55
N GLN A 39 16.38 23.07 5.01
CA GLN A 39 15.68 21.89 5.50
C GLN A 39 14.73 22.23 6.66
N ALA A 40 15.21 22.93 7.70
CA ALA A 40 14.38 23.35 8.82
C ALA A 40 13.18 24.20 8.36
N ARG A 41 13.41 25.12 7.42
CA ARG A 41 12.34 25.97 6.86
C ARG A 41 11.29 25.17 6.08
N GLN A 42 11.69 24.14 5.34
CA GLN A 42 10.73 23.28 4.61
C GLN A 42 9.94 22.39 5.58
N VAL A 43 10.57 21.88 6.65
CA VAL A 43 9.90 21.11 7.70
C VAL A 43 8.87 21.98 8.44
N ALA A 44 9.23 23.23 8.79
CA ALA A 44 8.30 24.17 9.41
C ALA A 44 7.07 24.49 8.52
N LYS A 45 7.20 24.31 7.20
CA LYS A 45 6.08 24.41 6.23
C LYS A 45 5.29 23.10 6.07
N GLY A 46 5.53 22.09 6.92
CA GLY A 46 4.89 20.77 6.83
C GLY A 46 5.34 19.93 5.63
N ARG A 47 6.39 20.33 4.90
CA ARG A 47 6.85 19.55 3.74
C ARG A 47 7.68 18.35 4.18
N ASN A 48 7.52 17.25 3.47
CA ASN A 48 8.29 16.03 3.70
C ASN A 48 9.71 16.16 3.10
N VAL A 49 10.67 16.62 3.89
CA VAL A 49 12.07 16.80 3.46
C VAL A 49 12.84 15.48 3.54
N ARG A 50 13.68 15.20 2.54
CA ARG A 50 14.55 14.00 2.54
C ARG A 50 15.64 14.17 3.60
N PRO A 51 15.78 13.22 4.54
CA PRO A 51 16.88 13.27 5.51
C PRO A 51 18.22 13.03 4.81
N ARG A 52 19.27 13.71 5.30
CA ARG A 52 20.65 13.45 4.91
C ARG A 52 21.18 12.31 5.76
N VAL A 53 21.04 11.11 5.21
CA VAL A 53 21.60 9.89 5.80
C VAL A 53 22.81 9.54 4.97
N ASP A 54 23.92 9.21 5.62
CA ASP A 54 25.07 8.63 4.93
C ASP A 54 24.70 7.22 4.50
N VAL A 55 24.80 6.95 3.20
CA VAL A 55 24.34 5.69 2.61
C VAL A 55 25.52 5.08 1.87
N PRO A 56 25.91 3.83 2.19
CA PRO A 56 27.01 3.17 1.50
C PRO A 56 26.81 3.12 -0.02
N ALA A 57 27.90 2.98 -0.76
CA ALA A 57 27.83 2.75 -2.20
C ALA A 57 26.94 1.53 -2.52
N GLY A 58 26.16 1.63 -3.60
CA GLY A 58 25.21 0.58 -3.99
C GLY A 58 23.99 0.43 -3.06
N HIS A 59 23.81 1.34 -2.10
CA HIS A 59 22.64 1.36 -1.22
C HIS A 59 21.77 2.59 -1.47
N LYS A 60 20.48 2.47 -1.14
CA LYS A 60 19.52 3.55 -1.15
C LYS A 60 18.81 3.60 0.20
N TYR A 61 18.42 4.80 0.64
CA TYR A 61 17.66 4.98 1.87
C TYR A 61 16.15 4.98 1.59
N CYS A 62 15.40 4.10 2.25
CA CYS A 62 13.94 4.09 2.17
C CYS A 62 13.32 5.02 3.21
N ARG A 63 12.53 5.99 2.76
CA ARG A 63 11.89 7.00 3.63
C ARG A 63 10.67 6.52 4.40
N THR A 64 10.19 5.31 4.12
CA THR A 64 9.00 4.74 4.78
C THR A 64 9.38 3.83 5.93
N CYS A 65 10.41 2.99 5.76
CA CYS A 65 10.90 2.12 6.84
C CYS A 65 12.19 2.62 7.49
N HIS A 66 12.73 3.76 7.01
CA HIS A 66 13.92 4.42 7.54
C HIS A 66 15.21 3.57 7.51
N LYS A 67 15.30 2.60 6.59
CA LYS A 67 16.46 1.73 6.43
C LYS A 67 17.23 2.03 5.15
N ALA A 68 18.56 2.02 5.23
CA ALA A 68 19.43 1.89 4.08
C ALA A 68 19.51 0.41 3.67
N LYS A 69 19.31 0.10 2.39
CA LYS A 69 19.36 -1.27 1.86
C LYS A 69 20.06 -1.28 0.50
N PRO A 70 20.54 -2.43 0.01
CA PRO A 70 21.17 -2.53 -1.32
C PRO A 70 20.18 -2.24 -2.45
N HIS A 71 20.65 -1.69 -3.57
CA HIS A 71 19.81 -1.36 -4.74
C HIS A 71 18.91 -2.50 -5.24
N SER A 72 19.30 -3.76 -5.02
CA SER A 72 18.48 -4.95 -5.30
C SER A 72 17.12 -4.97 -4.61
N GLU A 73 16.98 -4.23 -3.50
CA GLU A 73 15.75 -4.07 -2.73
C GLU A 73 14.79 -3.02 -3.32
N TRP A 74 15.09 -2.48 -4.49
CA TRP A 74 14.25 -1.53 -5.22
C TRP A 74 13.76 -2.09 -6.55
N THR A 75 12.58 -1.63 -6.98
CA THR A 75 12.13 -1.85 -8.36
C THR A 75 12.69 -0.76 -9.26
N ARG A 76 12.96 -1.08 -10.52
CA ARG A 76 13.37 -0.09 -11.54
C ARG A 76 12.30 0.98 -11.73
N ASN A 77 12.75 2.22 -11.92
CA ASN A 77 11.94 3.36 -12.32
C ASN A 77 12.76 4.26 -13.24
N SER A 78 12.52 4.18 -14.54
CA SER A 78 13.26 4.95 -15.56
C SER A 78 13.05 6.47 -15.46
N SER A 79 11.96 6.92 -14.82
CA SER A 79 11.72 8.35 -14.61
C SER A 79 12.50 8.95 -13.43
N ALA A 80 13.07 8.10 -12.56
CA ALA A 80 13.88 8.57 -11.45
C ALA A 80 15.32 8.83 -11.90
N SER A 81 15.95 9.89 -11.39
CA SER A 81 17.34 10.22 -11.70
C SER A 81 18.34 9.13 -11.30
N ASP A 82 18.00 8.30 -10.31
CA ASP A 82 18.80 7.15 -9.88
C ASP A 82 18.31 5.82 -10.47
N GLY A 83 17.34 5.84 -11.38
CA GLY A 83 16.79 4.64 -12.02
C GLY A 83 15.97 3.72 -11.09
N LEU A 84 15.76 4.09 -9.83
CA LEU A 84 15.16 3.25 -8.80
C LEU A 84 13.90 3.89 -8.21
N ALA A 85 12.93 3.07 -7.82
CA ALA A 85 11.71 3.55 -7.17
C ALA A 85 12.01 4.32 -5.86
N THR A 86 11.06 5.14 -5.42
CA THR A 86 11.19 5.91 -4.16
C THR A 86 11.08 5.01 -2.91
N LEU A 87 10.32 3.92 -3.03
CA LEU A 87 10.06 2.95 -1.95
C LEU A 87 10.85 1.68 -2.21
N CYS A 88 11.38 1.05 -1.15
CA CYS A 88 11.89 -0.31 -1.26
C CYS A 88 10.73 -1.28 -1.57
N LYS A 89 11.05 -2.45 -2.13
CA LYS A 89 10.09 -3.48 -2.56
C LYS A 89 9.05 -3.79 -1.48
N SER A 90 9.48 -3.99 -0.23
CA SER A 90 8.56 -4.32 0.88
C SER A 90 7.61 -3.16 1.23
N CYS A 91 8.10 -1.92 1.30
CA CYS A 91 7.24 -0.76 1.53
C CYS A 91 6.29 -0.49 0.37
N LYS A 92 6.76 -0.72 -0.88
CA LYS A 92 5.92 -0.62 -2.07
C LYS A 92 4.79 -1.66 -2.05
N ALA A 93 5.10 -2.90 -1.68
CA ALA A 93 4.11 -3.97 -1.54
C ALA A 93 3.06 -3.63 -0.46
N LYS A 94 3.48 -3.20 0.74
CA LYS A 94 2.56 -2.77 1.80
C LYS A 94 1.63 -1.63 1.34
N LYS A 95 2.20 -0.58 0.73
CA LYS A 95 1.41 0.54 0.18
C LYS A 95 0.46 0.08 -0.92
N GLY A 96 0.88 -0.87 -1.76
CA GLY A 96 0.07 -1.46 -2.81
C GLY A 96 -1.14 -2.21 -2.26
N ARG A 97 -0.95 -3.09 -1.27
CA ARG A 97 -2.03 -3.81 -0.60
C ARG A 97 -3.03 -2.86 0.06
N ALA A 98 -2.56 -1.90 0.86
CA ALA A 98 -3.41 -0.91 1.49
C ALA A 98 -4.23 -0.09 0.45
N GLY A 99 -3.60 0.28 -0.67
CA GLY A 99 -4.27 0.96 -1.77
C GLY A 99 -5.32 0.08 -2.47
N HIS A 100 -5.04 -1.20 -2.65
CA HIS A 100 -5.99 -2.17 -3.21
C HIS A 100 -7.22 -2.33 -2.31
N LEU A 101 -7.01 -2.59 -1.01
CA LEU A 101 -8.09 -2.74 -0.04
C LEU A 101 -9.00 -1.51 -0.02
N LYS A 102 -8.40 -0.32 0.01
CA LYS A 102 -9.16 0.94 0.04
C LYS A 102 -9.96 1.17 -1.24
N ARG A 103 -9.38 0.86 -2.42
CA ARG A 103 -10.04 1.11 -3.72
C ARG A 103 -11.16 0.13 -4.01
N HIS A 104 -10.97 -1.14 -3.68
CA HIS A 104 -11.93 -2.19 -4.04
C HIS A 104 -12.96 -2.46 -2.95
N TYR A 105 -12.62 -2.22 -1.67
CA TYR A 105 -13.48 -2.59 -0.54
C TYR A 105 -13.75 -1.43 0.42
N GLY A 106 -13.21 -0.24 0.16
CA GLY A 106 -13.39 0.92 1.05
C GLY A 106 -12.76 0.75 2.44
N MET A 107 -11.90 -0.24 2.64
CA MET A 107 -11.41 -0.64 3.96
C MET A 107 -9.89 -0.49 4.14
N THR A 108 -9.45 -0.46 5.38
CA THR A 108 -8.06 -0.45 5.83
C THR A 108 -7.54 -1.87 6.14
N GLU A 109 -6.21 -2.03 6.24
CA GLU A 109 -5.62 -3.30 6.69
C GLU A 109 -6.06 -3.65 8.12
N ALA A 110 -6.21 -2.65 9.00
CA ALA A 110 -6.63 -2.85 10.39
C ALA A 110 -8.07 -3.38 10.50
N GLU A 111 -9.02 -2.78 9.77
CA GLU A 111 -10.42 -3.26 9.75
C GLU A 111 -10.52 -4.68 9.20
N ARG A 112 -9.72 -5.00 8.17
CA ARG A 112 -9.64 -6.36 7.63
C ARG A 112 -9.11 -7.35 8.67
N ASP A 113 -8.06 -6.97 9.40
CA ASP A 113 -7.45 -7.85 10.39
C ASP A 113 -8.34 -8.04 11.63
N GLU A 114 -9.07 -7.00 12.04
CA GLU A 114 -10.11 -7.09 13.07
C GLU A 114 -11.23 -8.06 12.66
N MET A 115 -11.68 -7.97 11.40
CA MET A 115 -12.66 -8.91 10.86
C MET A 115 -12.14 -10.35 10.82
N VAL A 116 -10.89 -10.57 10.44
CA VAL A 116 -10.29 -11.92 10.51
C VAL A 116 -10.18 -12.41 11.96
N ALA A 117 -9.83 -11.54 12.90
CA ALA A 117 -9.75 -11.87 14.31
C ALA A 117 -11.13 -12.23 14.89
N SER A 118 -12.19 -11.51 14.54
CA SER A 118 -13.56 -11.82 14.96
C SER A 118 -14.02 -13.18 14.43
N GLN A 119 -13.57 -13.56 13.24
CA GLN A 119 -13.75 -14.89 12.65
C GLN A 119 -12.77 -15.97 13.15
N LYS A 120 -11.97 -15.69 14.19
CA LYS A 120 -10.96 -16.61 14.74
C LYS A 120 -9.91 -17.07 13.73
N GLY A 121 -9.63 -16.26 12.71
CA GLY A 121 -8.70 -16.60 11.63
C GLY A 121 -9.26 -17.57 10.58
N LEU A 122 -10.51 -18.02 10.74
CA LEU A 122 -11.10 -19.08 9.92
C LEU A 122 -12.16 -18.51 8.97
N CYS A 123 -12.34 -19.20 7.84
CA CYS A 123 -13.45 -18.95 6.94
C CYS A 123 -14.76 -19.34 7.62
N VAL A 124 -15.69 -18.38 7.76
CA VAL A 124 -16.98 -18.59 8.44
C VAL A 124 -17.93 -19.55 7.74
N ILE A 125 -17.68 -19.89 6.47
CA ILE A 125 -18.52 -20.83 5.71
C ILE A 125 -18.07 -22.27 5.96
N CYS A 126 -16.80 -22.59 5.72
CA CYS A 126 -16.32 -23.98 5.83
C CYS A 126 -15.73 -24.33 7.20
N LEU A 127 -15.35 -23.33 8.00
CA LEU A 127 -14.70 -23.47 9.32
C LEU A 127 -13.40 -24.30 9.33
N LYS A 128 -12.84 -24.60 8.16
CA LYS A 128 -11.67 -25.50 7.99
C LYS A 128 -10.41 -24.80 7.49
N ALA A 129 -10.58 -23.69 6.78
CA ALA A 129 -9.50 -23.02 6.07
C ALA A 129 -9.33 -21.58 6.57
N PRO A 130 -8.13 -20.99 6.42
CA PRO A 130 -7.87 -19.62 6.84
C PRO A 130 -8.69 -18.61 6.02
N ALA A 131 -9.13 -17.54 6.69
CA ALA A 131 -9.79 -16.40 6.06
C ALA A 131 -8.76 -15.47 5.39
N VAL A 132 -8.71 -15.48 4.06
CA VAL A 132 -7.68 -14.77 3.28
C VAL A 132 -8.22 -13.84 2.19
N HIS A 133 -9.45 -14.03 1.70
CA HIS A 133 -10.07 -13.20 0.67
C HIS A 133 -11.21 -12.34 1.24
N VAL A 134 -11.20 -11.03 0.97
CA VAL A 134 -12.32 -10.15 1.34
C VAL A 134 -13.49 -10.43 0.40
N ASP A 135 -14.62 -10.78 0.98
CA ASP A 135 -15.89 -11.00 0.30
C ASP A 135 -16.78 -9.76 0.43
N HIS A 136 -17.43 -9.38 -0.66
CA HIS A 136 -18.26 -8.17 -0.72
C HIS A 136 -19.44 -8.37 -1.67
N CYS A 137 -20.54 -7.68 -1.38
CA CYS A 137 -21.69 -7.64 -2.27
C CYS A 137 -21.35 -6.82 -3.52
N HIS A 138 -21.50 -7.41 -4.71
CA HIS A 138 -21.17 -6.74 -5.97
C HIS A 138 -22.16 -5.62 -6.36
N GLU A 139 -23.35 -5.56 -5.76
CA GLU A 139 -24.33 -4.48 -6.00
C GLU A 139 -24.09 -3.28 -5.09
N THR A 140 -23.81 -3.51 -3.81
CA THR A 140 -23.71 -2.45 -2.79
C THR A 140 -22.29 -2.08 -2.42
N GLY A 141 -21.31 -2.91 -2.79
CA GLY A 141 -19.91 -2.79 -2.35
C GLY A 141 -19.69 -3.13 -0.87
N ARG A 142 -20.75 -3.51 -0.12
CA ARG A 142 -20.65 -3.82 1.30
C ARG A 142 -19.84 -5.09 1.53
N VAL A 143 -18.78 -4.99 2.32
CA VAL A 143 -17.99 -6.15 2.78
C VAL A 143 -18.87 -7.04 3.67
N ARG A 144 -18.93 -8.33 3.34
CA ARG A 144 -19.68 -9.35 4.10
C ARG A 144 -18.79 -10.08 5.12
N GLY A 145 -17.53 -10.32 4.77
CA GLY A 145 -16.60 -11.07 5.60
C GLY A 145 -15.27 -11.32 4.90
N VAL A 146 -14.42 -12.15 5.51
CA VAL A 146 -13.21 -12.68 4.88
C VAL A 146 -13.32 -14.19 4.75
N LEU A 147 -13.23 -14.73 3.54
CA LEU A 147 -13.43 -16.14 3.25
C LEU A 147 -12.13 -16.83 2.83
N CYS A 148 -12.12 -18.15 2.78
CA CYS A 148 -11.07 -18.89 2.08
C CYS A 148 -11.29 -18.77 0.56
N PHE A 149 -10.25 -19.06 -0.22
CA PHE A 149 -10.32 -18.99 -1.69
C PHE A 149 -11.48 -19.83 -2.25
N ASN A 150 -11.62 -21.09 -1.80
CA ASN A 150 -12.62 -22.02 -2.32
C ASN A 150 -14.05 -21.58 -2.04
N CYS A 151 -14.36 -21.15 -0.81
CA CYS A 151 -15.72 -20.69 -0.46
C CYS A 151 -16.07 -19.38 -1.17
N ASN A 152 -15.12 -18.44 -1.25
CA ASN A 152 -15.33 -17.18 -1.98
C ASN A 152 -15.61 -17.46 -3.47
N SER A 153 -14.80 -18.31 -4.10
CA SER A 153 -15.01 -18.71 -5.49
C SER A 153 -16.29 -19.51 -5.70
N ALA A 154 -16.71 -20.34 -4.74
CA ALA A 154 -17.95 -21.11 -4.84
C ALA A 154 -19.18 -20.19 -4.87
N ILE A 155 -19.23 -19.18 -4.01
CA ILE A 155 -20.32 -18.18 -4.03
C ILE A 155 -20.33 -17.44 -5.37
N GLY A 156 -19.18 -16.97 -5.84
CA GLY A 156 -19.10 -16.29 -7.14
C GLY A 156 -19.51 -17.18 -8.32
N LYS A 157 -19.17 -18.49 -8.28
CA LYS A 157 -19.60 -19.48 -9.28
C LYS A 157 -21.10 -19.76 -9.25
N LEU A 158 -21.75 -19.55 -8.12
CA LEU A 158 -23.20 -19.61 -7.96
C LEU A 158 -23.87 -18.25 -8.21
N GLY A 159 -23.12 -17.27 -8.73
CA GLY A 159 -23.64 -15.96 -9.15
C GLY A 159 -23.95 -15.02 -8.01
N ASP A 160 -23.36 -15.21 -6.83
CA ASP A 160 -23.68 -14.44 -5.62
C ASP A 160 -25.17 -14.49 -5.22
N ASP A 161 -25.93 -15.47 -5.73
CA ASP A 161 -27.36 -15.67 -5.50
C ASP A 161 -27.60 -16.56 -4.26
N PRO A 162 -28.19 -16.04 -3.17
CA PRO A 162 -28.53 -16.84 -1.99
C PRO A 162 -29.47 -18.02 -2.32
N ASP A 163 -30.36 -17.89 -3.31
CA ASP A 163 -31.27 -18.97 -3.69
C ASP A 163 -30.53 -20.08 -4.44
N ALA A 164 -29.53 -19.76 -5.26
CA ALA A 164 -28.65 -20.75 -5.86
C ALA A 164 -27.88 -21.55 -4.80
N VAL A 165 -27.41 -20.88 -3.75
CA VAL A 165 -26.73 -21.55 -2.62
C VAL A 165 -27.68 -22.47 -1.86
N ARG A 166 -28.91 -22.03 -1.57
CA ARG A 166 -29.94 -22.88 -0.93
C ARG A 166 -30.29 -24.10 -1.77
N ARG A 167 -30.44 -23.94 -3.09
CA ARG A 167 -30.68 -25.06 -4.02
C ARG A 167 -29.51 -26.04 -4.03
N ALA A 168 -28.27 -25.54 -4.00
CA ALA A 168 -27.08 -26.40 -3.92
C ALA A 168 -27.04 -27.21 -2.62
N ALA A 169 -27.39 -26.60 -1.48
CA ALA A 169 -27.49 -27.31 -0.20
C ALA A 169 -28.58 -28.41 -0.26
N ALA A 170 -29.78 -28.05 -0.71
CA ALA A 170 -30.89 -29.00 -0.85
C ALA A 170 -30.53 -30.18 -1.79
N TYR A 171 -29.80 -29.93 -2.88
CA TYR A 171 -29.31 -30.99 -3.78
C TYR A 171 -28.37 -31.98 -3.07
N LEU A 172 -27.45 -31.48 -2.23
CA LEU A 172 -26.56 -32.33 -1.44
C LEU A 172 -27.31 -33.16 -0.39
N GLU A 173 -28.44 -32.64 0.12
CA GLU A 173 -29.32 -33.33 1.07
C GLU A 173 -30.27 -34.34 0.39
N GLY A 174 -30.18 -34.51 -0.92
CA GLY A 174 -30.97 -35.47 -1.69
C GLY A 174 -32.24 -34.90 -2.34
N SER A 175 -32.49 -33.59 -2.22
CA SER A 175 -33.57 -32.93 -2.94
C SER A 175 -33.17 -32.68 -4.39
N SER A 176 -33.47 -33.62 -5.28
CA SER A 176 -33.31 -33.41 -6.73
C SER A 176 -34.52 -32.63 -7.28
N TRP A 177 -34.36 -31.31 -7.41
CA TRP A 177 -35.40 -30.45 -7.98
C TRP A 177 -35.57 -30.74 -9.47
N LYS A 178 -36.81 -30.98 -9.90
CA LYS A 178 -37.19 -31.07 -11.32
C LYS A 178 -37.84 -29.75 -11.73
N PRO A 179 -37.13 -28.85 -12.44
CA PRO A 179 -37.71 -27.58 -12.83
C PRO A 179 -38.83 -27.78 -13.87
N THR A 180 -39.92 -27.04 -13.74
CA THR A 180 -41.00 -27.00 -14.73
C THR A 180 -40.77 -25.81 -15.66
N LEU A 181 -40.73 -26.04 -16.97
CA LEU A 181 -40.64 -24.98 -17.97
C LEU A 181 -42.01 -24.28 -18.08
N VAL A 182 -42.08 -23.00 -17.72
CA VAL A 182 -43.33 -22.21 -17.78
C VAL A 182 -43.36 -21.24 -18.96
N ALA A 183 -42.19 -20.83 -19.45
CA ALA A 183 -41.99 -20.05 -20.66
C ALA A 183 -40.56 -20.26 -21.18
N PRO A 184 -40.22 -19.92 -22.44
CA PRO A 184 -38.86 -20.04 -22.94
C PRO A 184 -37.83 -19.34 -22.03
N GLY A 185 -36.93 -20.11 -21.42
CA GLY A 185 -35.92 -19.61 -20.48
C GLY A 185 -36.41 -19.35 -19.05
N VAL A 186 -37.69 -19.58 -18.74
CA VAL A 186 -38.27 -19.40 -17.40
C VAL A 186 -38.64 -20.75 -16.81
N TYR A 187 -38.03 -21.07 -15.68
CA TYR A 187 -38.24 -22.31 -14.95
C TYR A 187 -38.83 -22.02 -13.58
N GLN A 188 -39.87 -22.77 -13.20
CA GLN A 188 -40.47 -22.70 -11.87
C GLN A 188 -39.99 -23.90 -11.03
N LEU A 189 -39.67 -23.65 -9.76
CA LEU A 189 -39.39 -24.70 -8.79
C LEU A 189 -40.71 -25.38 -8.38
N PRO A 190 -40.72 -26.71 -8.16
CA PRO A 190 -41.86 -27.39 -7.55
C PRO A 190 -42.19 -26.76 -6.19
N SER A 191 -43.47 -26.55 -5.92
CA SER A 191 -44.02 -26.07 -4.65
C SER A 191 -43.59 -26.93 -3.46
#